data_AF-A0A9Q1BIV5-F1
#
_entry.id   AF-A0A9Q1BIV5-F1
#
_cell.length_a   1.000
_cell.length_b   1.000
_cell.length_c   1.000
_cell.angle_alpha   90.00
_cell.angle_beta   90.00
_cell.angle_gamma   90.00
#
_symmetry.space_group_name_H-M   'P 1'
#
loop_
_entity.id
_entity.type
_entity.pdbx_description
1 polymer ?
#
loop_
_entity_poly.entity_id
_entity_poly.type
_entity_poly.pdbx_seq_one_letter_code
_entity_poly.pdbx_strand_id
1 'polypeptide(L)'
;MKSFLWIFNFNAGLHMFTSTIKGPLCNFSDTQNFAPWFCAAPRDKHLNCSHLRTYHTNVNGLVKALESCLHNTVDKMLLVRSRKMVDHTIGTLQIMPATDKDHHSILNNLTRHLPYCKANGPPLIRTNGYYYADKWIPFSCKVRVFSKTEIKRCLAGKTLHFFGDSTARQFYEFLQEEIGCEDIGLPPPRITSTREFRCSIDQIILHFHFHGLPNGQNKPIPSWSNHYVASEIDNLKGGPDTIIFLSLWAHFSMTGLPFYEGRMRSIRESLHRLQTRSNGTSVFVKGVNTRDYWKKQFILVSSDWHSLKQEQKLRELFQNDTNFGYIDSWEITNVQPFPDQTHPERIIIENLVNRLMTFICIKENF
;
A
#
# COMPACT_ATOMS: atom_id res chain seq x y z
N MET A 1 11.05 -19.47 -25.25
CA MET A 1 9.95 -18.79 -24.55
C MET A 1 9.82 -17.37 -25.09
N LYS A 2 8.77 -17.07 -25.86
CA LYS A 2 8.50 -15.70 -26.34
C LYS A 2 7.78 -14.94 -25.23
N SER A 3 8.34 -13.80 -24.85
CA SER A 3 7.81 -12.90 -23.82
C SER A 3 6.43 -12.38 -24.23
N PHE A 4 5.44 -12.47 -23.34
CA PHE A 4 4.09 -11.96 -23.60
C PHE A 4 4.00 -10.50 -23.13
N LEU A 5 3.43 -9.66 -24.00
CA LEU A 5 3.28 -8.22 -23.81
C LEU A 5 2.00 -7.92 -23.03
N TRP A 6 2.08 -6.98 -22.09
CA TRP A 6 0.98 -6.49 -21.28
C TRP A 6 0.21 -5.43 -22.06
N ILE A 7 -1.11 -5.60 -22.24
CA ILE A 7 -1.94 -4.55 -22.83
C ILE A 7 -3.28 -4.51 -22.10
N PHE A 8 -3.55 -3.38 -21.46
CA PHE A 8 -4.88 -3.00 -21.00
C PHE A 8 -5.64 -2.45 -22.20
N ASN A 9 -6.78 -3.07 -22.53
CA ASN A 9 -7.73 -2.50 -23.47
C ASN A 9 -9.02 -2.23 -22.71
N PHE A 10 -9.18 -0.99 -22.24
CA PHE A 10 -10.49 -0.44 -21.91
C PHE A 10 -10.61 0.92 -22.60
N ASN A 11 -11.60 1.00 -23.49
CA ASN A 11 -12.09 2.24 -24.06
C ASN A 11 -12.58 3.14 -22.93
N ALA A 12 -11.68 3.97 -22.41
CA ALA A 12 -11.88 5.34 -21.93
C ALA A 12 -10.61 5.79 -21.18
N GLY A 13 -9.79 6.60 -21.86
CA GLY A 13 -8.84 7.50 -21.20
C GLY A 13 -7.52 6.92 -20.67
N LEU A 14 -6.60 6.56 -21.57
CA LEU A 14 -5.19 7.02 -21.67
C LEU A 14 -4.40 5.95 -22.45
N HIS A 15 -3.82 6.36 -23.58
CA HIS A 15 -3.02 5.52 -24.46
C HIS A 15 -1.88 4.79 -23.71
N MET A 16 -2.06 3.49 -23.43
CA MET A 16 -0.97 2.58 -23.06
C MET A 16 -0.92 1.44 -24.08
N PHE A 17 0.13 1.47 -24.91
CA PHE A 17 0.52 0.47 -25.91
C PHE A 17 -0.61 -0.15 -26.72
N THR A 18 -1.08 0.60 -27.72
CA THR A 18 -1.80 0.06 -28.87
C THR A 18 -0.87 -0.74 -29.78
N SER A 19 -0.27 -1.83 -29.31
CA SER A 19 -0.08 -2.94 -30.24
C SER A 19 -1.38 -3.74 -30.17
N THR A 20 -2.37 -3.37 -30.97
CA THR A 20 -3.60 -4.18 -31.10
C THR A 20 -3.14 -5.63 -31.29
N ILE A 21 -3.41 -6.51 -30.31
CA ILE A 21 -3.05 -7.91 -30.46
C ILE A 21 -3.91 -8.42 -31.62
N LYS A 22 -3.29 -8.56 -32.79
CA LYS A 22 -3.95 -9.11 -33.97
C LYS A 22 -4.02 -10.62 -33.81
N GLY A 23 -5.24 -11.15 -33.78
CA GLY A 23 -5.49 -12.59 -33.69
C GLY A 23 -6.32 -12.99 -32.47
N PRO A 24 -6.62 -14.29 -32.31
CA PRO A 24 -7.43 -14.80 -31.22
C PRO A 24 -6.78 -14.55 -29.86
N LEU A 25 -7.61 -14.26 -28.85
CA LEU A 25 -7.21 -13.96 -27.48
C LEU A 25 -7.76 -15.00 -26.51
N CYS A 26 -6.96 -15.34 -25.50
CA CYS A 26 -7.41 -16.01 -24.30
C CYS A 26 -7.90 -14.96 -23.29
N ASN A 27 -9.14 -15.10 -22.83
CA ASN A 27 -9.71 -14.27 -21.78
C ASN A 27 -9.59 -15.01 -20.44
N PHE A 28 -8.85 -14.43 -19.51
CA PHE A 28 -8.65 -14.90 -18.14
C PHE A 28 -9.15 -13.86 -17.13
N SER A 29 -10.00 -12.94 -17.57
CA SER A 29 -10.46 -11.84 -16.74
C SER A 29 -11.29 -12.33 -15.58
N ASP A 30 -11.07 -11.73 -14.42
CA ASP A 30 -11.93 -11.87 -13.25
C ASP A 30 -12.68 -10.55 -13.05
N THR A 31 -13.95 -10.56 -13.40
CA THR A 31 -14.80 -9.36 -13.35
C THR A 31 -15.15 -8.96 -11.92
N GLN A 32 -15.25 -9.93 -10.99
CA GLN A 32 -15.54 -9.67 -9.58
C GLN A 32 -14.40 -8.90 -8.91
N ASN A 33 -13.16 -9.23 -9.27
CA ASN A 33 -11.96 -8.61 -8.72
C ASN A 33 -11.42 -7.43 -9.53
N PHE A 34 -12.14 -6.97 -10.57
CA PHE A 34 -11.64 -6.00 -11.53
C PHE A 34 -10.22 -6.35 -12.00
N ALA A 35 -10.07 -7.54 -12.57
CA ALA A 35 -8.81 -8.04 -13.09
C ALA A 35 -8.95 -8.42 -14.56
N PRO A 36 -9.01 -7.44 -15.46
CA PRO A 36 -9.00 -7.70 -16.89
C PRO A 36 -7.67 -8.32 -17.30
N TRP A 37 -7.71 -9.61 -17.66
CA TRP A 37 -6.52 -10.39 -17.99
C TRP A 37 -6.70 -11.08 -19.33
N PHE A 38 -5.88 -10.69 -20.31
CA PHE A 38 -5.93 -11.21 -21.67
C PHE A 38 -4.55 -11.60 -22.14
N CYS A 39 -4.45 -12.67 -22.91
CA CYS A 39 -3.21 -13.10 -23.56
C CYS A 39 -3.46 -13.48 -25.01
N ALA A 40 -2.46 -13.34 -25.86
CA ALA A 40 -2.51 -13.90 -27.21
C ALA A 40 -2.71 -15.42 -27.14
N ALA A 41 -3.65 -15.96 -27.91
CA ALA A 41 -3.86 -17.39 -27.97
C ALA A 41 -2.62 -18.10 -28.55
N PRO A 42 -2.33 -19.35 -28.10
CA PRO A 42 -1.25 -20.13 -28.68
C PRO A 42 -1.41 -20.26 -30.20
N ARG A 43 -0.31 -20.08 -30.94
CA ARG A 43 -0.29 -20.29 -32.40
C ARG A 43 -0.17 -21.76 -32.78
N ASP A 44 0.31 -22.58 -31.86
CA ASP A 44 0.40 -24.02 -32.03
C ASP A 44 -0.99 -24.64 -31.89
N LYS A 45 -1.42 -25.38 -32.92
CA LYS A 45 -2.72 -26.07 -32.97
C LYS A 45 -2.90 -27.14 -31.89
N HIS A 46 -1.80 -27.62 -31.30
CA HIS A 46 -1.82 -28.59 -30.19
C HIS A 46 -1.97 -27.92 -28.82
N LEU A 47 -1.90 -26.59 -28.75
CA LEU A 47 -2.07 -25.83 -27.51
C LEU A 47 -3.37 -25.04 -27.56
N ASN A 48 -3.97 -24.83 -26.38
CA ASN A 48 -5.13 -23.96 -26.19
C ASN A 48 -4.92 -23.09 -24.95
N CYS A 49 -5.85 -22.17 -24.67
CA CYS A 49 -5.73 -21.22 -23.56
C CYS A 49 -5.51 -21.87 -22.20
N SER A 50 -6.03 -23.08 -21.96
CA SER A 50 -5.81 -23.77 -20.69
C SER A 50 -4.34 -24.17 -20.50
N HIS A 51 -3.55 -24.29 -21.57
CA HIS A 51 -2.12 -24.60 -21.46
C HIS A 51 -1.28 -23.40 -20.97
N LEU A 52 -1.85 -22.19 -20.94
CA LEU A 52 -1.20 -21.02 -20.34
C LEU A 52 -1.33 -21.10 -18.81
N ARG A 53 -0.29 -21.61 -18.16
CA ARG A 53 -0.27 -21.87 -16.71
C ARG A 53 0.52 -20.85 -15.90
N THR A 54 1.29 -19.99 -16.54
CA THR A 54 2.12 -19.00 -15.86
C THR A 54 2.05 -17.62 -16.49
N TYR A 55 2.24 -16.59 -15.67
CA TYR A 55 2.27 -15.19 -16.08
C TYR A 55 3.48 -14.48 -15.47
N HIS A 56 3.99 -13.43 -16.12
CA HIS A 56 5.03 -12.58 -15.57
C HIS A 56 4.89 -11.15 -16.08
N THR A 57 5.34 -10.19 -15.28
CA THR A 57 5.35 -8.79 -15.68
C THR A 57 6.54 -8.48 -16.58
N ASN A 58 6.31 -7.83 -17.72
CA ASN A 58 7.40 -7.36 -18.60
C ASN A 58 7.65 -5.86 -18.38
N VAL A 59 8.16 -5.50 -17.20
CA VAL A 59 8.43 -4.10 -16.84
C VAL A 59 9.40 -3.44 -17.82
N ASN A 60 10.43 -4.16 -18.26
CA ASN A 60 11.41 -3.63 -19.21
C ASN A 60 10.77 -3.30 -20.57
N GLY A 61 9.85 -4.15 -21.05
CA GLY A 61 9.09 -3.90 -22.27
C GLY A 61 8.22 -2.66 -22.14
N LEU A 62 7.50 -2.52 -21.03
CA LEU A 62 6.70 -1.33 -20.73
C LEU A 62 7.55 -0.05 -20.74
N VAL A 63 8.69 -0.08 -20.03
CA VAL A 63 9.59 1.07 -19.93
C VAL A 63 10.15 1.46 -21.29
N LYS A 64 10.68 0.50 -22.07
CA LYS A 64 11.19 0.77 -23.42
C LYS A 64 10.14 1.42 -24.32
N ALA A 65 8.92 0.91 -24.22
CA ALA A 65 7.84 1.38 -25.05
C ALA A 65 7.41 2.80 -24.62
N LEU A 66 7.42 3.13 -23.31
CA LEU A 66 7.18 4.50 -22.82
C LEU A 66 8.32 5.45 -23.20
N GLU A 67 9.56 4.98 -23.15
CA GLU A 67 10.71 5.76 -23.60
C GLU A 67 10.63 6.11 -25.09
N SER A 68 10.04 5.25 -25.92
CA SER A 68 9.81 5.54 -27.33
C SER A 68 8.79 6.65 -27.59
N CYS A 69 7.92 6.95 -26.61
CA CYS A 69 6.96 8.06 -26.66
C CYS A 69 7.56 9.40 -26.18
N LEU A 70 8.79 9.43 -25.66
CA LEU A 70 9.46 10.66 -25.24
C LEU A 70 10.11 11.32 -26.46
N HIS A 71 9.30 12.08 -27.21
CA HIS A 71 9.66 12.55 -28.55
C HIS A 71 10.58 13.78 -28.55
N ASN A 72 10.63 14.58 -27.49
CA ASN A 72 11.42 15.82 -27.47
C ASN A 72 12.32 15.99 -26.22
N THR A 73 13.22 16.98 -26.27
CA THR A 73 14.17 17.30 -25.19
C THR A 73 13.47 17.83 -23.94
N VAL A 74 12.32 18.49 -24.09
CA VAL A 74 11.52 19.06 -23.00
C VAL A 74 10.89 17.95 -22.15
N ASP A 75 10.33 16.92 -22.77
CA ASP A 75 9.79 15.74 -22.07
C ASP A 75 10.86 15.07 -21.21
N LYS A 76 12.09 14.98 -21.75
CA LYS A 76 13.24 14.43 -21.02
C LYS A 76 13.71 15.36 -19.89
N MET A 77 13.57 16.68 -20.05
CA MET A 77 13.86 17.67 -19.00
C MET A 77 12.83 17.65 -17.87
N LEU A 78 11.55 17.40 -18.16
CA LEU A 78 10.48 17.29 -17.15
C LEU A 78 10.62 16.05 -16.26
N LEU A 79 11.41 15.05 -16.68
CA LEU A 79 11.77 13.88 -15.88
C LEU A 79 12.92 14.15 -14.89
N VAL A 80 13.55 15.33 -14.95
CA VAL A 80 14.57 15.74 -13.99
C VAL A 80 13.87 16.24 -12.73
N ARG A 81 14.14 15.58 -11.59
CA ARG A 81 13.60 16.00 -10.29
C ARG A 81 14.03 17.43 -9.99
N SER A 82 13.07 18.35 -9.87
CA SER A 82 13.32 19.63 -9.20
C SER A 82 13.56 19.35 -7.71
N ARG A 83 14.82 19.15 -7.32
CA ARG A 83 15.24 19.16 -5.91
C ARG A 83 15.48 20.57 -5.39
N LYS A 84 14.98 21.61 -6.08
CA LYS A 84 14.86 22.89 -5.40
C LYS A 84 13.78 22.69 -4.34
N MET A 85 14.21 22.32 -3.13
CA MET A 85 13.49 22.75 -1.95
C MET A 85 13.22 24.22 -2.20
N VAL A 86 11.94 24.61 -2.16
CA VAL A 86 11.65 26.03 -2.13
C VAL A 86 12.29 26.50 -0.83
N ASP A 87 13.41 27.20 -0.97
CA ASP A 87 14.16 27.76 0.14
C ASP A 87 13.32 28.94 0.62
N HIS A 88 12.26 28.61 1.37
CA HIS A 88 11.57 29.60 2.17
C HIS A 88 12.55 29.91 3.29
N THR A 89 13.31 30.99 3.13
CA THR A 89 14.13 31.59 4.17
C THR A 89 13.21 32.10 5.30
N ILE A 90 12.68 31.18 6.10
CA ILE A 90 12.00 31.49 7.36
C ILE A 90 13.09 31.70 8.42
N GLY A 91 13.99 32.67 8.17
CA GLY A 91 15.09 33.02 9.07
C GLY A 91 15.89 31.82 9.63
N THR A 92 16.65 32.08 10.69
CA THR A 92 17.30 31.02 11.47
C THR A 92 16.33 30.59 12.57
N LEU A 93 15.80 29.37 12.49
CA LEU A 93 15.07 28.76 13.61
C LEU A 93 16.08 28.40 14.71
N GLN A 94 16.14 29.19 15.78
CA GLN A 94 16.89 28.82 16.98
C GLN A 94 16.13 27.71 17.73
N ILE A 95 16.59 26.47 17.56
CA ILE A 95 16.13 25.35 18.37
C ILE A 95 16.94 25.39 19.68
N MET A 96 16.29 25.70 20.79
CA MET A 96 16.94 25.62 22.11
C MET A 96 17.22 24.14 22.40
N PRO A 97 18.47 23.75 22.74
CA PRO A 97 18.77 22.39 23.11
C PRO A 97 18.01 22.04 24.40
N ALA A 98 17.05 21.14 24.27
CA ALA A 98 16.41 20.50 25.41
C ALA A 98 17.33 19.36 25.89
N THR A 99 17.44 19.14 27.20
CA THR A 99 18.18 17.96 27.69
C THR A 99 17.37 16.69 27.40
N ASP A 100 17.97 15.50 27.42
CA ASP A 100 17.25 14.23 27.15
C ASP A 100 16.02 14.01 28.03
N LYS A 101 16.03 14.53 29.27
CA LYS A 101 14.87 14.49 30.18
C LYS A 101 13.75 15.46 29.78
N ASP A 102 14.09 16.52 29.03
CA ASP A 102 13.16 17.55 28.60
C ASP A 102 12.44 17.17 27.29
N HIS A 103 13.06 16.38 26.40
CA HIS A 103 12.47 16.03 25.09
C HIS A 103 11.09 15.36 25.22
N HIS A 104 10.96 14.31 26.03
CA HIS A 104 9.68 13.64 26.26
C HIS A 104 8.66 14.54 26.99
N SER A 105 9.12 15.39 27.91
CA SER A 105 8.28 16.36 28.62
C SER A 105 7.71 17.40 27.66
N ILE A 106 8.53 17.95 26.77
CA ILE A 106 8.15 18.94 25.76
C ILE A 106 7.15 18.35 24.77
N LEU A 107 7.44 17.17 24.20
CA LEU A 107 6.54 16.43 23.31
C LEU A 107 5.16 16.20 23.95
N ASN A 108 5.17 15.72 25.20
CA ASN A 108 3.94 15.47 25.94
C ASN A 108 3.19 16.77 26.25
N ASN A 109 3.89 17.88 26.52
CA ASN A 109 3.26 19.18 26.79
C ASN A 109 2.65 19.79 25.52
N LEU A 110 3.38 19.78 24.39
CA LEU A 110 2.92 20.31 23.10
C LEU A 110 1.64 19.63 22.60
N THR A 111 1.51 18.33 22.87
CA THR A 111 0.38 17.53 22.38
C THR A 111 -0.65 17.21 23.46
N ARG A 112 -0.42 17.58 24.74
CA ARG A 112 -1.27 17.20 25.88
C ARG A 112 -2.75 17.52 25.65
N HIS A 113 -3.00 18.72 25.14
CA HIS A 113 -4.34 19.28 24.92
C HIS A 113 -5.05 18.71 23.70
N LEU A 114 -4.32 18.02 22.81
CA LEU A 114 -4.91 17.44 21.61
C LEU A 114 -5.63 16.12 21.93
N PRO A 115 -6.77 15.85 21.28
CA PRO A 115 -7.41 14.53 21.37
C PRO A 115 -6.54 13.47 20.68
N TYR A 116 -6.72 12.21 21.05
CA TYR A 116 -6.12 11.11 20.28
C TYR A 116 -6.71 11.07 18.87
N CYS A 117 -5.86 10.72 17.90
CA CYS A 117 -6.28 10.58 16.51
C CYS A 117 -7.38 9.51 16.38
N LYS A 118 -8.45 9.85 15.65
CA LYS A 118 -9.62 8.97 15.44
C LYS A 118 -9.64 8.42 14.02
N ALA A 119 -10.17 7.22 13.88
CA ALA A 119 -10.44 6.57 12.61
C ALA A 119 -11.73 7.15 12.00
N ASN A 120 -11.59 8.20 11.18
CA ASN A 120 -12.70 8.96 10.59
C ASN A 120 -12.54 9.14 9.07
N GLY A 121 -12.18 8.07 8.35
CA GLY A 121 -11.92 8.12 6.92
C GLY A 121 -10.68 8.94 6.52
N PRO A 122 -10.45 9.16 5.21
CA PRO A 122 -9.31 9.91 4.71
C PRO A 122 -9.46 11.42 4.96
N PRO A 123 -8.43 12.11 5.51
CA PRO A 123 -8.44 13.57 5.58
C PRO A 123 -8.19 14.19 4.20
N LEU A 124 -8.38 15.51 4.08
CA LEU A 124 -7.92 16.27 2.90
C LEU A 124 -6.38 16.20 2.80
N ILE A 125 -5.85 16.18 1.58
CA ILE A 125 -4.39 16.23 1.34
C ILE A 125 -3.88 17.63 1.68
N ARG A 126 -3.20 17.75 2.81
CA ARG A 126 -2.48 18.96 3.26
C ARG A 126 -1.40 18.56 4.24
N THR A 127 -0.33 19.36 4.35
CA THR A 127 0.66 19.17 5.42
C THR A 127 -0.01 19.43 6.77
N ASN A 128 -0.05 18.42 7.63
CA ASN A 128 -0.76 18.51 8.92
C ASN A 128 0.09 18.04 10.11
N GLY A 129 1.42 18.18 10.03
CA GLY A 129 2.33 17.86 11.11
C GLY A 129 3.79 18.15 10.79
N TYR A 130 4.67 17.73 11.70
CA TYR A 130 6.12 17.88 11.60
C TYR A 130 6.84 16.73 12.33
N TYR A 131 8.12 16.57 12.02
CA TYR A 131 8.99 15.65 12.77
C TYR A 131 9.69 16.38 13.92
N TYR A 132 9.78 15.70 15.06
CA TYR A 132 10.66 16.09 16.17
C TYR A 132 11.17 14.83 16.86
N ALA A 133 12.50 14.73 17.01
CA ALA A 133 13.18 13.55 17.57
C ALA A 133 12.65 12.23 16.98
N ASP A 134 12.66 12.13 15.64
CA ASP A 134 12.22 10.95 14.87
C ASP A 134 10.74 10.56 15.02
N LYS A 135 9.93 11.38 15.70
CA LYS A 135 8.48 11.17 15.85
C LYS A 135 7.69 12.13 14.99
N TRP A 136 6.70 11.61 14.28
CA TRP A 136 5.69 12.39 13.57
C TRP A 136 4.67 12.96 14.54
N ILE A 137 4.51 14.28 14.53
CA ILE A 137 3.56 15.01 15.37
C ILE A 137 2.51 15.68 14.48
N PRO A 138 1.27 15.15 14.43
CA PRO A 138 0.18 15.84 13.76
C PRO A 138 -0.26 17.09 14.54
N PHE A 139 -0.67 18.14 13.84
CA PHE A 139 -1.17 19.38 14.46
C PHE A 139 -2.55 19.22 15.11
N SER A 140 -3.38 18.31 14.57
CA SER A 140 -4.80 18.20 14.94
C SER A 140 -5.11 17.13 15.98
N CYS A 141 -4.18 16.21 16.24
CA CYS A 141 -4.40 15.09 17.15
C CYS A 141 -3.07 14.49 17.60
N LYS A 142 -3.07 13.84 18.77
CA LYS A 142 -1.89 13.13 19.28
C LYS A 142 -1.93 11.65 18.92
N VAL A 143 -0.76 11.09 18.62
CA VAL A 143 -0.52 9.67 18.36
C VAL A 143 0.17 9.08 19.60
N ARG A 144 -0.33 7.95 20.10
CA ARG A 144 0.30 7.25 21.22
C ARG A 144 1.48 6.43 20.70
N VAL A 145 2.59 6.46 21.44
CA VAL A 145 3.71 5.53 21.27
C VAL A 145 3.44 4.33 22.17
N PHE A 146 3.59 3.13 21.64
CA PHE A 146 3.32 1.89 22.36
C PHE A 146 4.61 1.11 22.63
N SER A 147 4.77 0.63 23.85
CA SER A 147 5.74 -0.41 24.20
C SER A 147 5.28 -1.78 23.71
N LYS A 148 6.21 -2.73 23.58
CA LYS A 148 5.93 -4.15 23.25
C LYS A 148 4.80 -4.74 24.09
N THR A 149 4.83 -4.50 25.41
CA THR A 149 3.82 -5.00 26.35
C THR A 149 2.44 -4.40 26.10
N GLU A 150 2.37 -3.11 25.76
CA GLU A 150 1.10 -2.44 25.44
C GLU A 150 0.53 -2.92 24.09
N ILE A 151 1.39 -3.15 23.09
CA ILE A 151 1.00 -3.77 21.82
C ILE A 151 0.39 -5.15 22.08
N LYS A 152 1.10 -6.02 22.80
CA LYS A 152 0.61 -7.37 23.15
C LYS A 152 -0.73 -7.34 23.88
N ARG A 153 -0.85 -6.48 24.90
CA ARG A 153 -2.09 -6.35 25.68
C ARG A 153 -3.26 -5.90 24.81
N CYS A 154 -3.04 -4.89 23.97
CA CYS A 154 -4.09 -4.36 23.09
C CYS A 154 -4.53 -5.37 22.03
N LEU A 155 -3.61 -6.16 21.48
CA LEU A 155 -3.90 -7.12 20.41
C LEU A 155 -4.38 -8.48 20.93
N ALA A 156 -4.43 -8.70 22.24
CA ALA A 156 -4.86 -9.95 22.85
C ALA A 156 -6.25 -10.39 22.32
N GLY A 157 -6.33 -11.63 21.83
CA GLY A 157 -7.55 -12.21 21.25
C GLY A 157 -7.92 -11.69 19.86
N LYS A 158 -7.12 -10.80 19.25
CA LYS A 158 -7.44 -10.18 17.95
C LYS A 158 -6.70 -10.87 16.79
N THR A 159 -7.33 -10.88 15.63
CA THR A 159 -6.76 -11.35 14.37
C THR A 159 -6.57 -10.18 13.40
N LEU A 160 -5.33 -9.94 12.98
CA LEU A 160 -4.97 -8.85 12.07
C LEU A 160 -4.62 -9.41 10.69
N HIS A 161 -5.38 -9.02 9.67
CA HIS A 161 -5.12 -9.32 8.28
C HIS A 161 -4.47 -8.13 7.58
N PHE A 162 -3.23 -8.28 7.12
CA PHE A 162 -2.50 -7.31 6.32
C PHE A 162 -2.58 -7.73 4.85
N PHE A 163 -3.45 -7.08 4.09
CA PHE A 163 -3.52 -7.27 2.64
C PHE A 163 -2.76 -6.18 1.92
N GLY A 164 -1.82 -6.55 1.06
CA GLY A 164 -1.18 -5.54 0.23
C GLY A 164 0.17 -5.89 -0.36
N ASP A 165 0.98 -4.85 -0.56
CA ASP A 165 2.30 -4.96 -1.16
C ASP A 165 3.40 -5.12 -0.08
N SER A 166 4.65 -4.88 -0.47
CA SER A 166 5.79 -4.96 0.44
C SER A 166 5.70 -4.00 1.63
N THR A 167 4.93 -2.93 1.54
CA THR A 167 4.75 -1.97 2.64
C THR A 167 3.72 -2.44 3.66
N ALA A 168 2.68 -3.18 3.25
CA ALA A 168 1.81 -3.91 4.20
C ALA A 168 2.60 -5.00 4.94
N ARG A 169 3.53 -5.67 4.25
CA ARG A 169 4.43 -6.63 4.88
C ARG A 169 5.31 -6.00 5.95
N GLN A 170 5.80 -4.76 5.75
CA GLN A 170 6.58 -4.07 6.78
C GLN A 170 5.80 -3.85 8.08
N PHE A 171 4.47 -3.63 8.01
CA PHE A 171 3.63 -3.54 9.22
C PHE A 171 3.51 -4.90 9.92
N TYR A 172 3.30 -5.97 9.14
CA TYR A 172 3.29 -7.33 9.68
C TYR A 172 4.62 -7.65 10.37
N GLU A 173 5.75 -7.45 9.69
CA GLU A 173 7.10 -7.76 10.20
C GLU A 173 7.43 -6.94 11.44
N PHE A 174 7.07 -5.65 11.45
CA PHE A 174 7.23 -4.80 12.63
C PHE A 174 6.44 -5.35 13.82
N LEU A 175 5.14 -5.61 13.65
CA LEU A 175 4.31 -6.10 14.75
C LEU A 175 4.71 -7.51 15.19
N GLN A 176 5.08 -8.38 14.26
CA GLN A 176 5.61 -9.72 14.52
C GLN A 176 6.82 -9.66 15.47
N GLU A 177 7.76 -8.75 15.20
CA GLU A 177 8.95 -8.56 16.04
C GLU A 177 8.60 -7.94 17.40
N GLU A 178 7.69 -6.96 17.45
CA GLU A 178 7.27 -6.34 18.70
C GLU A 178 6.55 -7.34 19.63
N ILE A 179 5.77 -8.27 19.07
CA ILE A 179 5.10 -9.32 19.85
C ILE A 179 5.96 -10.57 20.05
N GLY A 180 7.09 -10.73 19.35
CA GLY A 180 7.98 -11.88 19.47
C GLY A 180 7.34 -13.18 18.97
N CYS A 181 6.69 -13.13 17.82
CA CYS A 181 5.92 -14.23 17.23
C CYS A 181 6.67 -14.82 16.03
N GLU A 182 6.74 -16.14 15.92
CA GLU A 182 7.43 -16.80 14.81
C GLU A 182 6.48 -17.18 13.67
N ASP A 183 7.00 -17.09 12.45
CA ASP A 183 6.30 -17.50 11.23
C ASP A 183 5.97 -19.00 11.26
N ILE A 184 4.70 -19.31 11.02
CA ILE A 184 4.22 -20.68 10.83
C ILE A 184 4.44 -21.06 9.36
N GLY A 185 4.91 -22.29 9.12
CA GLY A 185 5.03 -22.85 7.77
C GLY A 185 3.65 -23.05 7.14
N LEU A 186 3.41 -22.42 5.99
CA LEU A 186 2.16 -22.53 5.24
C LEU A 186 2.36 -23.41 3.99
N PRO A 187 1.55 -24.46 3.78
CA PRO A 187 1.52 -25.22 2.53
C PRO A 187 0.55 -24.58 1.51
N PRO A 188 0.86 -24.55 0.20
CA PRO A 188 2.11 -25.00 -0.45
C PRO A 188 3.28 -23.99 -0.25
N PRO A 189 4.55 -24.40 -0.51
CA PRO A 189 5.73 -23.57 -0.27
C PRO A 189 5.65 -22.19 -0.94
N ARG A 190 6.12 -21.18 -0.21
CA ARG A 190 6.09 -19.76 -0.55
C ARG A 190 6.66 -19.49 -1.96
N ILE A 191 5.81 -19.30 -2.96
CA ILE A 191 6.20 -18.72 -4.25
C ILE A 191 6.22 -17.20 -4.09
N THR A 192 7.13 -16.51 -4.76
CA THR A 192 7.41 -15.08 -4.52
C THR A 192 6.22 -14.14 -4.72
N SER A 193 5.15 -14.58 -5.39
CA SER A 193 3.87 -13.89 -5.60
C SER A 193 2.75 -14.30 -4.64
N THR A 194 2.89 -15.42 -3.95
CA THR A 194 2.02 -15.92 -2.86
C THR A 194 2.69 -15.71 -1.52
N ARG A 195 3.32 -14.54 -1.32
CA ARG A 195 3.92 -14.22 -0.02
C ARG A 195 2.79 -14.11 1.00
N GLU A 196 2.49 -15.23 1.61
CA GLU A 196 1.59 -15.37 2.74
C GLU A 196 2.47 -15.68 3.95
N PHE A 197 2.30 -14.89 5.01
CA PHE A 197 2.97 -15.11 6.28
C PHE A 197 1.92 -15.12 7.37
N ARG A 198 2.05 -16.05 8.30
CA ARG A 198 1.15 -16.15 9.43
C ARG A 198 1.98 -16.43 10.66
N CYS A 199 1.66 -15.73 11.73
CA CYS A 199 2.26 -15.96 13.03
C CYS A 199 1.11 -15.98 14.06
N SER A 200 1.25 -16.80 15.10
CA SER A 200 0.28 -16.85 16.20
C SER A 200 1.00 -16.97 17.54
N ILE A 201 0.65 -16.12 18.50
CA ILE A 201 1.15 -16.17 19.89
C ILE A 201 0.06 -15.65 20.82
N ASP A 202 -0.19 -16.32 21.95
CA ASP A 202 -1.13 -15.85 22.99
C ASP A 202 -2.50 -15.38 22.46
N GLN A 203 -3.10 -16.11 21.52
CA GLN A 203 -4.36 -15.77 20.82
C GLN A 203 -4.32 -14.50 19.95
N ILE A 204 -3.15 -13.92 19.73
CA ILE A 204 -2.89 -12.88 18.72
C ILE A 204 -2.52 -13.59 17.42
N ILE A 205 -3.25 -13.31 16.34
CA ILE A 205 -2.96 -13.85 15.02
C ILE A 205 -2.61 -12.70 14.10
N LEU A 206 -1.42 -12.74 13.50
CA LEU A 206 -1.04 -11.86 12.41
C LEU A 206 -1.04 -12.67 11.11
N HIS A 207 -1.65 -12.12 10.07
CA HIS A 207 -1.71 -12.76 8.75
C HIS A 207 -1.42 -11.72 7.67
N PHE A 208 -0.26 -11.81 7.03
CA PHE A 208 0.04 -11.07 5.82
C PHE A 208 -0.32 -11.88 4.59
N HIS A 209 -1.01 -11.24 3.65
CA HIS A 209 -1.31 -11.81 2.34
C HIS A 209 -0.99 -10.80 1.24
N PHE A 210 -0.01 -11.15 0.39
CA PHE A 210 0.38 -10.31 -0.74
C PHE A 210 -0.74 -10.17 -1.76
N HIS A 211 -0.93 -8.99 -2.33
CA HIS A 211 -1.99 -8.79 -3.32
C HIS A 211 -1.72 -9.57 -4.62
N GLY A 212 -2.78 -10.11 -5.23
CA GLY A 212 -2.72 -10.67 -6.57
C GLY A 212 -2.33 -9.66 -7.65
N LEU A 213 -2.32 -10.08 -8.91
CA LEU A 213 -1.93 -9.24 -10.06
C LEU A 213 -2.53 -7.83 -10.04
N PRO A 214 -1.78 -6.78 -10.42
CA PRO A 214 -0.43 -6.78 -11.00
C PRO A 214 0.64 -7.02 -9.95
N ASN A 215 1.78 -7.62 -10.30
CA ASN A 215 2.95 -7.61 -9.42
C ASN A 215 4.18 -7.12 -10.20
N GLY A 216 5.16 -6.57 -9.50
CA GLY A 216 6.39 -6.05 -10.13
C GLY A 216 7.41 -7.11 -10.53
N GLN A 217 7.04 -8.40 -10.54
CA GLN A 217 8.01 -9.48 -10.69
C GLN A 217 8.17 -9.91 -12.16
N ASN A 218 9.43 -9.95 -12.61
CA ASN A 218 9.79 -10.50 -13.91
C ASN A 218 9.90 -12.04 -13.91
N LYS A 219 9.51 -12.71 -12.82
CA LYS A 219 9.52 -14.18 -12.70
C LYS A 219 8.15 -14.75 -13.08
N PRO A 220 8.10 -15.86 -13.83
CA PRO A 220 6.87 -16.59 -14.08
C PRO A 220 6.22 -17.06 -12.78
N ILE A 221 4.93 -16.82 -12.66
CA ILE A 221 4.09 -17.15 -11.52
C ILE A 221 2.96 -18.06 -11.98
N PRO A 222 2.64 -19.14 -11.25
CA PRO A 222 1.52 -20.00 -11.61
C PRO A 222 0.16 -19.28 -11.53
N SER A 223 -0.71 -19.52 -12.50
CA SER A 223 -2.06 -18.90 -12.58
C SER A 223 -2.93 -19.19 -11.35
N TRP A 224 -2.81 -20.41 -10.80
CA TRP A 224 -3.57 -20.86 -9.62
C TRP A 224 -3.14 -20.16 -8.33
N SER A 225 -1.97 -19.53 -8.32
CA SER A 225 -1.39 -18.91 -7.14
C SER A 225 -1.78 -17.43 -7.02
N ASN A 226 -2.75 -16.96 -7.81
CA ASN A 226 -3.13 -15.56 -7.87
C ASN A 226 -4.39 -15.32 -7.04
N HIS A 227 -4.21 -14.76 -5.86
CA HIS A 227 -5.28 -14.51 -4.91
C HIS A 227 -5.55 -13.00 -4.79
N TYR A 228 -6.76 -12.59 -5.12
CA TYR A 228 -7.15 -11.18 -5.08
C TYR A 228 -7.70 -10.81 -3.71
N VAL A 229 -7.30 -9.63 -3.21
CA VAL A 229 -7.69 -9.14 -1.89
C VAL A 229 -9.21 -9.07 -1.71
N ALA A 230 -9.97 -8.72 -2.74
CA ALA A 230 -11.42 -8.65 -2.61
C ALA A 230 -12.04 -10.05 -2.39
N SER A 231 -11.59 -11.08 -3.13
CA SER A 231 -11.96 -12.48 -2.87
C SER A 231 -11.54 -12.98 -1.49
N GLU A 232 -10.32 -12.67 -1.05
CA GLU A 232 -9.88 -13.05 0.30
C GLU A 232 -10.79 -12.43 1.36
N ILE A 233 -11.11 -11.13 1.23
CA ILE A 233 -12.06 -10.43 2.10
C ILE A 233 -13.46 -11.03 2.05
N ASP A 234 -13.98 -11.43 0.87
CA ASP A 234 -15.29 -12.07 0.75
C ASP A 234 -15.36 -13.42 1.48
N ASN A 235 -14.23 -14.13 1.58
CA ASN A 235 -14.13 -15.41 2.29
C ASN A 235 -13.84 -15.25 3.80
N LEU A 236 -13.55 -14.04 4.29
CA LEU A 236 -13.34 -13.81 5.71
C LEU A 236 -14.65 -13.89 6.49
N LYS A 237 -14.57 -14.52 7.68
CA LYS A 237 -15.65 -14.52 8.67
C LYS A 237 -15.89 -13.11 9.26
N GLY A 238 -14.83 -12.35 9.52
CA GLY A 238 -14.90 -11.06 10.20
C GLY A 238 -15.32 -11.14 11.66
N GLY A 239 -15.65 -9.98 12.22
CA GLY A 239 -16.23 -9.81 13.55
C GLY A 239 -15.48 -8.77 14.39
N PRO A 240 -15.91 -8.54 15.64
CA PRO A 240 -15.32 -7.53 16.53
C PRO A 240 -13.81 -7.67 16.76
N ASP A 241 -13.29 -8.90 16.76
CA ASP A 241 -11.87 -9.20 16.99
C ASP A 241 -11.06 -9.29 15.67
N THR A 242 -11.70 -9.03 14.53
CA THR A 242 -11.02 -9.03 13.22
C THR A 242 -10.67 -7.61 12.81
N ILE A 243 -9.39 -7.42 12.48
CA ILE A 243 -8.82 -6.18 11.99
C ILE A 243 -8.28 -6.41 10.58
N ILE A 244 -8.64 -5.53 9.65
CA ILE A 244 -8.15 -5.54 8.28
C ILE A 244 -7.30 -4.29 8.05
N PHE A 245 -6.08 -4.47 7.59
CA PHE A 245 -5.16 -3.42 7.16
C PHE A 245 -4.87 -3.57 5.65
N LEU A 246 -5.03 -2.47 4.91
CA LEU A 246 -4.82 -2.42 3.46
C LEU A 246 -3.66 -1.46 3.11
N SER A 247 -2.71 -1.91 2.29
CA SER A 247 -1.73 -1.03 1.62
C SER A 247 -1.44 -1.54 0.21
N LEU A 248 -2.07 -0.92 -0.81
CA LEU A 248 -1.97 -1.34 -2.21
C LEU A 248 -1.70 -0.13 -3.10
N TRP A 249 -0.47 0.04 -3.57
CA TRP A 249 -0.17 1.15 -4.50
C TRP A 249 1.08 0.94 -5.34
N ALA A 250 2.17 0.39 -4.76
CA ALA A 250 3.48 0.45 -5.41
C ALA A 250 3.48 -0.27 -6.77
N HIS A 251 2.86 -1.45 -6.83
CA HIS A 251 2.75 -2.22 -8.08
C HIS A 251 1.67 -1.73 -9.03
N PHE A 252 0.69 -0.97 -8.55
CA PHE A 252 -0.42 -0.47 -9.35
C PHE A 252 -0.03 0.78 -10.16
N SER A 253 0.99 1.51 -9.71
CA SER A 253 1.52 2.68 -10.41
C SER A 253 1.82 2.44 -11.89
N MET A 254 2.23 1.23 -12.28
CA MET A 254 2.55 0.86 -13.67
C MET A 254 1.35 0.42 -14.53
N THR A 255 0.14 0.32 -13.96
CA THR A 255 -1.06 -0.17 -14.65
C THR A 255 -2.02 0.91 -15.12
N GLY A 256 -1.77 2.16 -14.72
CA GLY A 256 -2.65 3.30 -15.01
C GLY A 256 -3.73 3.49 -13.95
N LEU A 257 -4.21 4.74 -13.86
CA LEU A 257 -5.17 5.14 -12.83
C LEU A 257 -6.53 4.44 -12.93
N PRO A 258 -7.13 4.20 -14.11
CA PRO A 258 -8.41 3.48 -14.21
C PRO A 258 -8.33 2.05 -13.68
N PHE A 259 -7.22 1.36 -13.92
CA PHE A 259 -7.02 0.01 -13.39
C PHE A 259 -6.94 0.03 -11.86
N TYR A 260 -6.15 0.96 -11.31
CA TYR A 260 -6.05 1.15 -9.87
C TYR A 260 -7.40 1.46 -9.23
N GLU A 261 -8.15 2.41 -9.81
CA GLU A 261 -9.48 2.79 -9.33
C GLU A 261 -10.42 1.59 -9.28
N GLY A 262 -10.53 0.83 -10.37
CA GLY A 262 -11.42 -0.32 -10.41
C GLY A 262 -11.02 -1.41 -9.42
N ARG A 263 -9.72 -1.63 -9.18
CA ARG A 263 -9.25 -2.56 -8.15
C ARG A 263 -9.63 -2.09 -6.74
N MET A 264 -9.38 -0.83 -6.43
CA MET A 264 -9.70 -0.27 -5.11
C MET A 264 -11.22 -0.26 -4.87
N ARG A 265 -12.03 -0.01 -5.91
CA ARG A 265 -13.49 -0.10 -5.86
C ARG A 265 -13.97 -1.51 -5.52
N SER A 266 -13.44 -2.53 -6.21
CA SER A 266 -13.77 -3.95 -5.92
C SER A 266 -13.43 -4.34 -4.47
N ILE A 267 -12.28 -3.90 -3.96
CA ILE A 267 -11.88 -4.14 -2.55
C ILE A 267 -12.80 -3.39 -1.58
N ARG A 268 -13.13 -2.13 -1.87
CA ARG A 268 -14.07 -1.35 -1.05
C ARG A 268 -15.42 -2.04 -0.96
N GLU A 269 -15.94 -2.53 -2.07
CA GLU A 269 -17.22 -3.26 -2.11
C GLU A 269 -17.19 -4.56 -1.30
N SER A 270 -16.09 -5.32 -1.33
CA SER A 270 -15.97 -6.54 -0.51
C SER A 270 -15.89 -6.23 0.99
N LEU A 271 -15.25 -5.12 1.38
CA LEU A 271 -15.25 -4.64 2.76
C LEU A 271 -16.67 -4.29 3.25
N HIS A 272 -17.47 -3.60 2.42
CA HIS A 272 -18.86 -3.31 2.79
C HIS A 272 -19.72 -4.57 2.90
N ARG A 273 -19.54 -5.54 1.98
CA ARG A 273 -20.18 -6.86 2.10
C ARG A 273 -19.77 -7.56 3.39
N LEU A 274 -18.50 -7.47 3.79
CA LEU A 274 -18.00 -8.05 5.04
C LEU A 274 -18.64 -7.41 6.26
N GLN A 275 -18.69 -6.09 6.33
CA GLN A 275 -19.32 -5.40 7.45
C GLN A 275 -20.83 -5.65 7.54
N THR A 276 -21.49 -5.84 6.40
CA THR A 276 -22.92 -6.18 6.34
C THR A 276 -23.18 -7.56 6.93
N ARG A 277 -22.36 -8.57 6.59
CA ARG A 277 -22.53 -9.95 7.10
C ARG A 277 -21.90 -10.20 8.47
N SER A 278 -20.91 -9.40 8.86
CA SER A 278 -20.12 -9.56 10.08
C SER A 278 -19.71 -8.20 10.63
N ASN A 279 -20.64 -7.60 11.39
CA ASN A 279 -20.45 -6.30 12.00
C ASN A 279 -19.31 -6.33 13.04
N GLY A 280 -18.69 -5.17 13.29
CA GLY A 280 -17.60 -5.01 14.25
C GLY A 280 -16.20 -5.17 13.67
N THR A 281 -16.05 -5.66 12.43
CA THR A 281 -14.74 -5.72 11.75
C THR A 281 -14.15 -4.31 11.60
N SER A 282 -12.96 -4.11 12.14
CA SER A 282 -12.22 -2.85 12.02
C SER A 282 -11.39 -2.82 10.74
N VAL A 283 -11.47 -1.72 9.98
CA VAL A 283 -10.80 -1.58 8.68
C VAL A 283 -9.91 -0.35 8.69
N PHE A 284 -8.67 -0.54 8.25
CA PHE A 284 -7.65 0.50 8.15
C PHE A 284 -7.03 0.52 6.75
N VAL A 285 -7.06 1.68 6.10
CA VAL A 285 -6.49 1.89 4.77
C VAL A 285 -5.29 2.80 4.89
N LYS A 286 -4.14 2.34 4.40
CA LYS A 286 -2.92 3.15 4.32
C LYS A 286 -2.80 3.77 2.93
N GLY A 287 -2.47 5.06 2.89
CA GLY A 287 -2.11 5.77 1.67
C GLY A 287 -0.80 5.31 1.04
N VAL A 288 -0.34 6.05 0.04
CA VAL A 288 0.93 5.80 -0.67
C VAL A 288 2.13 6.36 0.11
N ASN A 289 3.34 5.93 -0.24
CA ASN A 289 4.58 6.55 0.26
C ASN A 289 5.22 7.41 -0.84
N THR A 290 6.08 8.34 -0.44
CA THR A 290 7.10 8.87 -1.36
C THR A 290 8.12 7.80 -1.73
N ARG A 291 8.95 8.08 -2.74
CA ARG A 291 9.90 7.09 -3.22
C ARG A 291 11.27 7.60 -3.67
N ASP A 292 12.17 6.64 -3.73
CA ASP A 292 13.49 6.70 -4.33
C ASP A 292 13.44 6.57 -5.86
N TYR A 293 14.39 7.21 -6.55
CA TYR A 293 14.50 7.24 -8.02
C TYR A 293 15.86 6.77 -8.54
N TRP A 294 16.48 5.78 -7.89
CA TRP A 294 17.79 5.28 -8.31
C TRP A 294 17.79 4.62 -9.70
N LYS A 295 16.61 4.28 -10.23
CA LYS A 295 16.43 3.89 -11.64
C LYS A 295 15.52 4.87 -12.37
N LYS A 296 15.93 5.27 -13.57
CA LYS A 296 15.13 6.08 -14.51
C LYS A 296 13.73 5.51 -14.74
N GLN A 297 13.59 4.18 -14.77
CA GLN A 297 12.30 3.51 -14.93
C GLN A 297 11.26 3.95 -13.90
N PHE A 298 11.66 4.22 -12.67
CA PHE A 298 10.74 4.62 -11.61
C PHE A 298 10.18 6.01 -11.81
N ILE A 299 10.94 6.90 -12.44
CA ILE A 299 10.45 8.22 -12.84
C ILE A 299 9.30 8.07 -13.84
N LEU A 300 9.40 7.10 -14.75
CA LEU A 300 8.46 6.92 -15.86
C LEU A 300 7.16 6.18 -15.49
N VAL A 301 7.23 5.15 -14.64
CA VAL A 301 6.07 4.29 -14.37
C VAL A 301 5.60 4.29 -12.93
N SER A 302 6.31 5.00 -12.05
CA SER A 302 6.09 4.80 -10.62
C SER A 302 6.54 6.00 -9.79
N SER A 303 6.53 7.23 -10.34
CA SER A 303 6.96 8.43 -9.62
C SER A 303 5.97 8.91 -8.58
N ASP A 304 6.38 9.84 -7.73
CA ASP A 304 5.56 10.56 -6.76
C ASP A 304 4.36 11.25 -7.42
N TRP A 305 4.45 11.62 -8.71
CA TRP A 305 3.30 12.08 -9.48
C TRP A 305 2.25 10.96 -9.64
N HIS A 306 2.68 9.76 -10.02
CA HIS A 306 1.79 8.60 -10.10
C HIS A 306 1.28 8.17 -8.72
N SER A 307 2.12 8.24 -7.69
CA SER A 307 1.74 7.96 -6.31
C SER A 307 0.68 8.94 -5.83
N LEU A 308 0.89 10.25 -6.03
CA LEU A 308 -0.07 11.29 -5.63
C LEU A 308 -1.41 11.15 -6.35
N LYS A 309 -1.41 10.76 -7.63
CA LYS A 309 -2.67 10.49 -8.36
C LYS A 309 -3.42 9.30 -7.77
N GLN A 310 -2.71 8.23 -7.39
CA GLN A 310 -3.31 7.10 -6.69
C GLN A 310 -3.81 7.51 -5.30
N GLU A 311 -3.04 8.30 -4.56
CA GLU A 311 -3.42 8.83 -3.24
C GLU A 311 -4.72 9.64 -3.33
N GLN A 312 -4.81 10.56 -4.28
CA GLN A 312 -6.01 11.36 -4.53
C GLN A 312 -7.22 10.47 -4.82
N LYS A 313 -7.05 9.47 -5.69
CA LYS A 313 -8.13 8.56 -6.06
C LYS A 313 -8.52 7.63 -4.91
N LEU A 314 -7.58 7.15 -4.12
CA LEU A 314 -7.84 6.31 -2.95
C LEU A 314 -8.69 7.08 -1.93
N ARG A 315 -8.34 8.35 -1.64
CA ARG A 315 -9.14 9.20 -0.75
C ARG A 315 -10.53 9.46 -1.30
N GLU A 316 -10.66 9.76 -2.59
CA GLU A 316 -11.95 9.96 -3.25
C GLU A 316 -12.86 8.72 -3.11
N LEU A 317 -12.31 7.52 -3.31
CA LEU A 317 -13.06 6.27 -3.20
C LEU A 317 -13.55 6.01 -1.78
N PHE A 318 -12.74 6.33 -0.77
CA PHE A 318 -13.03 6.06 0.64
C PHE A 318 -13.55 7.26 1.43
N GLN A 319 -13.83 8.40 0.79
CA GLN A 319 -14.18 9.67 1.46
C GLN A 319 -15.43 9.59 2.33
N ASN A 320 -16.38 8.73 1.96
CA ASN A 320 -17.63 8.53 2.69
C ASN A 320 -17.57 7.37 3.70
N ASP A 321 -16.46 6.65 3.78
CA ASP A 321 -16.28 5.51 4.68
C ASP A 321 -15.72 5.98 6.02
N THR A 322 -16.47 6.83 6.71
CA THR A 322 -16.05 7.46 7.97
C THR A 322 -15.86 6.46 9.11
N ASN A 323 -16.33 5.21 8.95
CA ASN A 323 -16.11 4.11 9.89
C ASN A 323 -14.76 3.40 9.69
N PHE A 324 -14.03 3.68 8.61
CA PHE A 324 -12.68 3.16 8.38
C PHE A 324 -11.63 4.13 8.94
N GLY A 325 -10.48 3.61 9.35
CA GLY A 325 -9.33 4.45 9.67
C GLY A 325 -8.44 4.65 8.45
N TYR A 326 -7.96 5.88 8.25
CA TYR A 326 -7.00 6.18 7.19
C TYR A 326 -5.64 6.53 7.79
N ILE A 327 -4.60 5.83 7.35
CA ILE A 327 -3.22 6.10 7.72
C ILE A 327 -2.58 6.87 6.59
N ASP A 328 -2.49 8.18 6.80
CA ASP A 328 -1.91 9.14 5.87
C ASP A 328 -0.38 8.99 5.83
N SER A 329 0.11 7.98 5.12
CA SER A 329 1.56 7.81 4.94
C SER A 329 2.14 8.84 3.98
N TRP A 330 1.32 9.46 3.13
CA TRP A 330 1.78 10.48 2.21
C TRP A 330 2.26 11.72 2.94
N GLU A 331 1.49 12.25 3.91
CA GLU A 331 1.93 13.41 4.70
C GLU A 331 3.23 13.11 5.48
N ILE A 332 3.35 11.88 6.00
CA ILE A 332 4.47 11.44 6.84
C ILE A 332 5.74 11.30 6.00
N THR A 333 5.66 10.65 4.84
CA THR A 333 6.81 10.36 3.98
C THR A 333 7.22 11.57 3.13
N ASN A 334 6.31 12.50 2.84
CA ASN A 334 6.61 13.69 2.03
C ASN A 334 7.47 14.74 2.75
N VAL A 335 7.57 14.69 4.08
CA VAL A 335 8.41 15.60 4.88
C VAL A 335 9.36 14.84 5.82
N GLN A 336 9.62 13.57 5.52
CA GLN A 336 10.49 12.74 6.35
C GLN A 336 11.93 13.26 6.37
N PRO A 337 12.64 13.17 7.52
CA PRO A 337 14.04 13.57 7.61
C PRO A 337 15.01 12.55 6.98
N PHE A 338 14.47 11.45 6.44
CA PHE A 338 15.21 10.37 5.78
C PHE A 338 15.14 10.51 4.26
N PRO A 339 16.04 9.86 3.50
CA PRO A 339 15.91 9.79 2.05
C PRO A 339 14.55 9.20 1.63
N ASP A 340 13.94 9.77 0.60
CA ASP A 340 12.72 9.18 0.03
C ASP A 340 12.98 7.74 -0.41
N GLN A 341 12.14 6.82 0.07
CA GLN A 341 12.23 5.41 -0.28
C GLN A 341 10.84 4.75 -0.29
N THR A 342 10.59 3.97 -1.35
CA THR A 342 9.33 3.24 -1.55
C THR A 342 9.00 2.35 -0.36
N HIS A 343 10.04 1.75 0.22
CA HIS A 343 10.04 1.02 1.48
C HIS A 343 10.59 1.94 2.58
N PRO A 344 9.75 2.59 3.39
CA PRO A 344 10.23 3.50 4.42
C PRO A 344 11.14 2.79 5.42
N GLU A 345 12.03 3.56 6.03
CA GLU A 345 12.89 3.06 7.10
C GLU A 345 12.07 2.64 8.33
N ARG A 346 12.66 1.81 9.19
CA ARG A 346 11.99 1.27 10.38
C ARG A 346 11.37 2.37 11.25
N ILE A 347 12.05 3.50 11.42
CA ILE A 347 11.55 4.65 12.21
C ILE A 347 10.23 5.19 11.62
N ILE A 348 10.13 5.26 10.29
CA ILE A 348 8.90 5.70 9.63
C ILE A 348 7.79 4.65 9.77
N ILE A 349 8.13 3.37 9.63
CA ILE A 349 7.19 2.27 9.88
C ILE A 349 6.67 2.31 11.32
N GLU A 350 7.53 2.56 12.32
CA GLU A 350 7.12 2.72 13.71
C GLU A 350 6.09 3.85 13.88
N ASN A 351 6.33 5.02 13.28
CA ASN A 351 5.38 6.14 13.33
C ASN A 351 4.02 5.76 12.72
N LEU A 352 4.03 5.06 11.60
CA LEU A 352 2.81 4.60 10.94
C LEU A 352 2.09 3.49 11.71
N VAL A 353 2.82 2.58 12.33
CA VAL A 353 2.27 1.53 13.20
C VAL A 353 1.71 2.13 14.49
N ASN A 354 2.38 3.12 15.10
CA ASN A 354 1.84 3.84 16.25
C ASN A 354 0.52 4.55 15.91
N ARG A 355 0.35 5.05 14.68
CA ARG A 355 -0.93 5.58 14.20
C ARG A 355 -2.00 4.50 14.09
N LEU A 356 -1.67 3.33 13.53
CA LEU A 356 -2.56 2.17 13.47
C LEU A 356 -2.98 1.71 14.88
N MET A 357 -2.02 1.52 15.78
CA MET A 357 -2.25 1.10 17.15
C MET A 357 -3.04 2.13 17.94
N THR A 358 -2.84 3.43 17.70
CA THR A 358 -3.67 4.50 18.26
C THR A 358 -5.14 4.31 17.88
N PHE A 359 -5.43 3.98 16.61
CA PHE A 359 -6.80 3.74 16.17
C PHE A 359 -7.43 2.47 16.75
N ILE A 360 -6.63 1.41 16.93
CA ILE A 360 -7.09 0.12 17.47
C ILE A 360 -7.33 0.23 18.98
N CYS A 361 -6.34 0.73 19.72
CA CYS A 361 -6.25 0.55 21.16
C CYS A 361 -6.91 1.65 21.99
N ILE A 362 -7.19 2.83 21.41
CA ILE A 362 -7.77 3.97 22.15
C ILE A 362 -9.30 4.03 22.00
N LYS A 363 -9.88 3.18 21.14
CA LYS A 363 -11.34 2.93 21.16
C LYS A 363 -11.80 2.27 22.46
N GLU A 364 -10.89 1.61 23.16
CA GLU A 364 -11.10 1.02 24.48
C GLU A 364 -10.43 1.95 25.49
N ASN A 365 -11.22 2.69 26.29
CA ASN A 365 -10.67 3.44 27.43
C ASN A 365 -10.02 2.42 28.38
N PHE A 366 -8.71 2.27 28.32
CA PHE A 366 -7.91 1.62 29.37
C PHE A 366 -7.65 2.60 30.50
#